data_AF-A0A699YSA9-F1
#
_entry.id   AF-A0A699YSA9-F1
#
_cell.length_a   1.000
_cell.length_b   1.000
_cell.length_c   1.000
_cell.angle_alpha   90.00
_cell.angle_beta   90.00
_cell.angle_gamma   90.00
#
_symmetry.space_group_name_H-M   'P 1'
#
loop_
_entity.id
_entity.type
_entity.pdbx_description
1 polymer ?
#
loop_
_entity_poly.entity_id
_entity_poly.type
_entity_poly.pdbx_seq_one_letter_code
_entity_poly.pdbx_strand_id
1 'polypeptide(L)'
;VCDISDLSSVAALAAELKAGGVKLHLLVNNAGVMVHERQRTQDGLDVNFATNTLGCFVISLLLEPLLVAAAPSKVIFVSSGGMLTRVGVYSMHPGWTLTEGVKKSIPGFYNFYKDKFRDPGQGTDTLVYLALQADIDAYISPTPQIPCTEAVVTGSLVP
;
A
#
# COMPACT_ATOMS: atom_id res chain seq x y z
N VAL A 1 -21.64 10.95 4.56
CA VAL A 1 -20.50 10.68 5.47
C VAL A 1 -20.05 9.26 5.20
N CYS A 2 -18.75 9.01 4.99
CA CYS A 2 -18.20 7.68 4.67
C CYS A 2 -17.53 7.09 5.90
N ASP A 3 -17.86 5.84 6.24
CA ASP A 3 -17.14 5.07 7.25
C ASP A 3 -16.01 4.31 6.56
N ILE A 4 -14.77 4.61 6.92
CA ILE A 4 -13.58 4.01 6.29
C ILE A 4 -13.38 2.55 6.73
N SER A 5 -13.97 2.14 7.85
CA SER A 5 -13.91 0.75 8.34
C SER A 5 -14.86 -0.21 7.59
N ASP A 6 -15.82 0.33 6.82
CA ASP A 6 -16.79 -0.41 6.03
C ASP A 6 -16.51 -0.24 4.53
N LEU A 7 -16.07 -1.32 3.88
CA LEU A 7 -15.70 -1.29 2.45
C LEU A 7 -16.89 -1.03 1.53
N SER A 8 -18.12 -1.33 1.96
CA SER A 8 -19.32 -0.99 1.21
C SER A 8 -19.59 0.52 1.23
N SER A 9 -19.34 1.18 2.36
CA SER A 9 -19.41 2.64 2.51
C SER A 9 -18.35 3.33 1.65
N VAL A 10 -17.11 2.81 1.67
CA VAL A 10 -16.00 3.30 0.83
C VAL A 10 -16.33 3.16 -0.65
N ALA A 11 -16.87 2.02 -1.08
CA ALA A 11 -17.27 1.79 -2.46
C ALA A 11 -18.40 2.73 -2.91
N ALA A 12 -19.39 2.96 -2.05
CA ALA A 12 -20.49 3.88 -2.31
C ALA A 12 -20.01 5.32 -2.50
N LEU A 13 -19.13 5.82 -1.61
CA LEU A 13 -18.54 7.15 -1.74
C LEU A 13 -17.75 7.27 -3.06
N ALA A 14 -16.93 6.28 -3.39
CA ALA A 14 -16.15 6.34 -4.62
C ALA A 14 -17.04 6.35 -5.87
N ALA A 15 -18.14 5.59 -5.88
CA ALA A 15 -19.13 5.62 -6.95
C ALA A 15 -19.82 7.00 -7.06
N GLU A 16 -20.22 7.59 -5.94
CA GLU A 16 -20.83 8.92 -5.87
C GLU A 16 -19.89 9.99 -6.45
N LEU A 17 -18.64 10.02 -6.00
CA LEU A 17 -17.64 10.99 -6.50
C LEU A 17 -17.38 10.81 -8.00
N LYS A 18 -17.30 9.57 -8.49
CA LYS A 18 -17.15 9.30 -9.92
C LYS A 18 -18.35 9.80 -10.73
N ALA A 19 -19.57 9.53 -10.26
CA ALA A 19 -20.80 9.96 -10.92
C ALA A 19 -20.96 11.50 -10.91
N GLY A 20 -20.49 12.16 -9.84
CA GLY A 20 -20.51 13.61 -9.71
C GLY A 20 -19.53 14.36 -10.62
N GLY A 21 -18.62 13.66 -11.29
CA GLY A 21 -17.64 14.29 -12.19
C GLY A 21 -16.64 15.21 -11.48
N VAL A 22 -16.41 15.00 -10.17
CA VAL A 22 -15.45 15.80 -9.40
C VAL A 22 -14.02 15.57 -9.89
N LYS A 23 -13.26 16.66 -10.02
CA LYS A 23 -11.82 16.61 -10.26
C LYS A 23 -11.08 16.47 -8.93
N LEU A 24 -10.53 15.29 -8.68
CA LEU A 24 -9.85 14.98 -7.43
C LEU A 24 -8.35 15.23 -7.55
N HIS A 25 -7.91 16.44 -7.19
CA HIS A 25 -6.48 16.80 -7.21
C HIS A 25 -5.70 16.35 -5.95
N LEU A 26 -6.41 16.11 -4.85
CA LEU A 26 -5.79 15.75 -3.58
C LEU A 26 -6.68 14.77 -2.81
N LEU A 27 -6.11 13.64 -2.40
CA LEU A 27 -6.70 12.70 -1.47
C LEU A 27 -5.85 12.67 -0.19
N VAL A 28 -6.47 12.92 0.97
CA VAL A 28 -5.80 12.84 2.27
C VAL A 28 -6.45 11.73 3.09
N ASN A 29 -5.74 10.61 3.22
CA ASN A 29 -6.11 9.49 4.08
C ASN A 29 -5.74 9.84 5.53
N ASN A 30 -6.63 10.57 6.21
CA ASN A 30 -6.48 11.01 7.60
C ASN A 30 -7.38 10.25 8.59
N ALA A 31 -8.39 9.54 8.11
CA ALA A 31 -9.27 8.78 9.00
C ALA A 31 -8.46 7.73 9.76
N GLY A 32 -8.66 7.69 11.07
CA GLY A 32 -7.97 6.74 11.93
C GLY A 32 -8.67 6.58 13.27
N VAL A 33 -8.53 5.39 13.84
CA VAL A 33 -9.04 5.01 15.17
C VAL A 33 -7.93 4.33 15.96
N MET A 34 -8.07 4.34 17.28
CA MET A 34 -7.15 3.68 18.20
C MET A 34 -7.96 2.91 19.23
N VAL A 35 -8.40 1.70 18.84
CA VAL A 35 -9.17 0.82 19.72
C VAL A 35 -8.21 -0.15 20.42
N HIS A 36 -8.15 -0.11 21.75
CA HIS A 36 -7.20 -0.91 22.52
C HIS A 36 -7.68 -2.35 22.77
N GLU A 37 -8.99 -2.55 22.88
CA GLU A 37 -9.59 -3.88 22.95
C GLU A 37 -9.93 -4.37 21.54
N ARG A 38 -9.61 -5.62 21.23
CA ARG A 38 -9.83 -6.15 19.88
C ARG A 38 -11.33 -6.14 19.55
N GLN A 39 -11.68 -5.32 18.57
CA GLN A 39 -13.02 -5.25 18.00
C GLN A 39 -13.00 -5.67 16.53
N ARG A 40 -14.14 -6.15 16.03
CA ARG A 40 -14.30 -6.56 14.65
C ARG A 40 -15.36 -5.72 13.95
N THR A 41 -15.13 -5.39 12.68
CA THR A 41 -16.15 -4.85 11.79
C THR A 41 -17.21 -5.91 11.49
N GLN A 42 -18.29 -5.52 10.82
CA GLN A 42 -19.33 -6.45 10.36
C GLN A 42 -18.80 -7.58 9.47
N ASP A 43 -17.70 -7.32 8.75
CA ASP A 43 -17.02 -8.29 7.88
C ASP A 43 -15.97 -9.14 8.62
N GLY A 44 -15.87 -9.00 9.94
CA GLY A 44 -14.95 -9.78 10.78
C GLY A 44 -13.50 -9.28 10.79
N LEU A 45 -13.22 -8.12 10.17
CA LEU A 45 -11.89 -7.49 10.16
C LEU A 45 -11.61 -6.80 11.48
N ASP A 46 -10.34 -6.74 11.89
CA ASP A 46 -9.95 -5.88 13.03
C ASP A 46 -10.26 -4.40 12.72
N VAL A 47 -10.89 -3.69 13.66
CA VAL A 47 -11.35 -2.30 13.43
C VAL A 47 -10.21 -1.32 13.17
N ASN A 48 -9.06 -1.48 13.84
CA ASN A 48 -7.90 -0.63 13.58
C ASN A 48 -7.34 -0.93 12.19
N PHE A 49 -7.23 -2.21 11.80
CA PHE A 49 -6.78 -2.60 10.46
C PHE A 49 -7.74 -2.10 9.36
N ALA A 50 -9.04 -2.29 9.55
CA ALA A 50 -10.06 -1.89 8.59
C ALA A 50 -10.03 -0.38 8.35
N THR A 51 -9.97 0.43 9.42
CA THR A 51 -10.02 1.89 9.33
C THR A 51 -8.68 2.48 8.90
N ASN A 52 -7.59 2.12 9.58
CA ASN A 52 -6.32 2.83 9.48
C ASN A 52 -5.51 2.39 8.25
N THR A 53 -5.77 1.19 7.73
CA THR A 53 -4.95 0.60 6.66
C THR A 53 -5.80 0.20 5.46
N LEU A 54 -6.71 -0.76 5.62
CA LEU A 54 -7.41 -1.36 4.48
C LEU A 54 -8.33 -0.34 3.79
N GLY A 55 -9.13 0.41 4.54
CA GLY A 55 -10.04 1.41 4.00
C GLY A 55 -9.30 2.53 3.25
N CYS A 56 -8.22 3.05 3.84
CA CYS A 56 -7.33 4.05 3.21
C CYS A 56 -6.70 3.54 1.90
N PHE A 57 -6.32 2.26 1.85
CA PHE A 57 -5.82 1.64 0.62
C PHE A 57 -6.92 1.49 -0.43
N VAL A 58 -8.06 0.92 -0.05
CA VAL A 58 -9.20 0.66 -0.96
C VAL A 58 -9.75 1.96 -1.55
N ILE A 59 -9.93 3.01 -0.74
CA ILE A 59 -10.44 4.28 -1.27
C ILE A 59 -9.47 4.93 -2.27
N SER A 60 -8.16 4.80 -2.02
CA SER A 60 -7.12 5.29 -2.95
C SER A 60 -7.16 4.57 -4.28
N LEU A 61 -7.35 3.24 -4.28
CA LEU A 61 -7.52 2.46 -5.50
C LEU A 61 -8.80 2.82 -6.25
N LEU A 62 -9.93 2.92 -5.55
CA LEU A 62 -11.23 3.18 -6.20
C LEU A 62 -11.34 4.59 -6.81
N LEU A 63 -10.59 5.55 -6.27
CA LEU A 63 -10.54 6.94 -6.73
C LEU A 63 -9.37 7.22 -7.70
N GLU A 64 -8.51 6.24 -7.99
CA GLU A 64 -7.40 6.37 -8.93
C GLU A 64 -7.82 6.98 -10.28
N PRO A 65 -8.93 6.58 -10.93
CA PRO A 65 -9.32 7.19 -12.21
C PRO A 65 -9.56 8.70 -12.13
N LEU A 66 -10.11 9.19 -11.01
CA LEU A 66 -10.35 10.61 -10.80
C LEU A 66 -9.06 11.38 -10.50
N LEU A 67 -8.14 10.75 -9.75
CA LEU A 67 -6.81 11.30 -9.48
C LEU A 67 -6.00 11.43 -10.77
N VAL A 68 -6.03 10.41 -11.64
CA VAL A 68 -5.34 10.43 -12.94
C VAL A 68 -5.94 11.50 -13.86
N ALA A 69 -7.26 11.57 -13.97
CA ALA A 69 -7.94 12.57 -14.81
C ALA A 69 -7.69 14.01 -14.35
N ALA A 70 -7.39 14.20 -13.06
CA ALA A 70 -7.10 15.48 -12.45
C ALA A 70 -5.58 15.79 -12.37
N ALA A 71 -4.73 15.07 -13.10
CA ALA A 71 -3.29 15.31 -13.04
C ALA A 71 -2.91 16.79 -13.30
N PRO A 72 -1.99 17.38 -12.51
CA PRO A 72 -1.26 16.76 -11.40
C PRO A 72 -2.13 16.56 -10.14
N SER A 73 -2.02 15.40 -9.51
CA SER A 73 -2.73 15.05 -8.29
C SER A 73 -1.82 14.37 -7.26
N LYS A 74 -2.24 14.32 -5.99
CA LYS A 74 -1.47 13.76 -4.87
C LYS A 74 -2.36 12.90 -3.95
N VAL A 75 -1.78 11.84 -3.41
CA VAL A 75 -2.37 11.05 -2.32
C VAL A 75 -1.44 11.16 -1.10
N ILE A 76 -1.99 11.53 0.05
CA ILE A 76 -1.26 11.69 1.31
C ILE A 76 -1.82 10.69 2.31
N PHE A 77 -0.95 9.94 2.97
CA PHE A 77 -1.28 9.10 4.11
C PHE A 77 -0.79 9.76 5.39
N VAL A 78 -1.70 10.01 6.33
CA VAL A 78 -1.36 10.52 7.66
C VAL A 78 -1.11 9.31 8.56
N SER A 79 0.10 9.23 9.13
CA SER A 79 0.50 8.14 10.03
C SER A 79 0.91 8.67 11.40
N SER A 80 0.82 7.81 12.42
CA SER A 80 1.30 8.05 13.78
C SER A 80 1.67 6.71 14.44
N GLY A 81 2.34 6.74 15.60
CA GLY A 81 2.58 5.51 16.38
C GLY A 81 1.29 4.77 16.76
N GLY A 82 0.17 5.47 16.83
CA GLY A 82 -1.16 4.91 17.06
C GLY A 82 -1.76 4.12 15.88
N MET A 83 -1.15 4.23 14.70
CA MET A 83 -1.59 3.55 13.48
C MET A 83 -0.98 2.15 13.34
N LEU A 84 -0.01 1.78 14.20
CA LEU A 84 0.62 0.48 14.22
C LEU A 84 -0.42 -0.59 14.61
N THR A 85 -0.76 -1.45 13.67
CA THR A 85 -1.65 -2.59 13.92
C THR A 85 -0.81 -3.81 14.28
N ARG A 86 -1.39 -4.79 15.01
CA ARG A 86 -0.72 -6.08 15.28
C ARG A 86 -0.50 -6.95 14.03
N VAL A 87 -0.87 -6.44 12.85
CA VAL A 87 -0.72 -7.11 11.56
C VAL A 87 0.25 -6.29 10.72
N GLY A 88 1.38 -6.88 10.34
CA GLY A 88 2.27 -6.31 9.34
C GLY A 88 1.60 -6.33 7.96
N VAL A 89 1.47 -5.15 7.33
CA VAL A 89 0.90 -5.00 5.99
C VAL A 89 1.98 -4.48 5.07
N TYR A 90 2.38 -5.31 4.12
CA TYR A 90 3.47 -5.00 3.21
C TYR A 90 2.97 -5.08 1.77
N SER A 91 3.40 -4.13 0.95
CA SER A 91 3.21 -4.16 -0.51
C SER A 91 4.57 -4.28 -1.16
N MET A 92 4.72 -5.20 -2.11
CA MET A 92 5.95 -5.37 -2.87
C MET A 92 5.62 -5.47 -4.36
N HIS A 93 6.55 -4.96 -5.18
CA HIS A 93 6.54 -5.18 -6.62
C HIS A 93 7.73 -6.09 -6.96
N PRO A 94 7.53 -7.29 -7.51
CA PRO A 94 8.63 -8.23 -7.78
C PRO A 94 9.52 -7.79 -8.96
N GLY A 95 9.13 -6.76 -9.70
CA GLY A 95 9.69 -6.46 -11.02
C GLY A 95 9.36 -7.57 -12.03
N TRP A 96 10.05 -7.60 -13.17
CA TRP A 96 9.82 -8.61 -14.21
C TRP A 96 10.55 -9.92 -13.89
N THR A 97 9.83 -10.85 -13.26
CA THR A 97 10.34 -12.16 -12.84
C THR A 97 9.86 -13.26 -13.78
N LEU A 98 10.76 -14.15 -14.19
CA LEU A 98 10.44 -15.25 -15.07
C LEU A 98 9.57 -16.29 -14.34
N THR A 99 8.35 -16.51 -14.83
CA THR A 99 7.47 -17.58 -14.35
C THR A 99 6.83 -18.30 -15.53
N GLU A 100 6.40 -19.55 -15.32
CA GLU A 100 5.63 -20.29 -16.33
C GLU A 100 4.31 -19.57 -16.67
N GLY A 101 3.74 -18.82 -15.72
CA GLY A 101 2.55 -18.01 -15.95
C GLY A 101 2.79 -16.89 -16.97
N VAL A 102 3.94 -16.20 -16.90
CA VAL A 102 4.32 -15.16 -17.86
C VAL A 102 4.50 -15.75 -19.27
N LYS A 103 5.18 -16.88 -19.39
CA LYS A 103 5.37 -17.58 -20.69
C LYS A 103 4.04 -17.92 -21.36
N LYS A 104 3.10 -18.45 -20.58
CA LYS A 104 1.79 -18.92 -21.09
C LYS A 104 0.83 -17.79 -21.38
N SER A 105 0.81 -16.75 -20.52
CA SER A 105 -0.21 -15.71 -20.57
C SER A 105 0.16 -14.55 -21.50
N ILE A 106 1.45 -14.25 -21.64
CA ILE A 106 1.96 -13.13 -22.45
C ILE A 106 3.18 -13.54 -23.30
N PRO A 107 3.03 -14.51 -24.23
CA PRO A 107 4.14 -15.12 -24.96
C PRO A 107 4.95 -14.14 -25.82
N GLY A 108 4.32 -13.12 -26.40
CA GLY A 108 5.02 -12.09 -27.17
C GLY A 108 5.96 -11.24 -26.30
N PHE A 109 5.48 -10.84 -25.12
CA PHE A 109 6.30 -10.15 -24.12
C PHE A 109 7.44 -11.04 -23.62
N TYR A 110 7.16 -12.32 -23.36
CA TYR A 110 8.20 -13.29 -23.01
C TYR A 110 9.27 -13.39 -24.09
N ASN A 111 8.90 -13.64 -25.35
CA ASN A 111 9.88 -13.83 -26.42
C ASN A 111 10.77 -12.59 -26.62
N PHE A 112 10.24 -11.39 -26.41
CA PHE A 112 10.97 -10.13 -26.55
C PHE A 112 11.89 -9.83 -25.35
N TYR A 113 11.48 -10.21 -24.12
CA TYR A 113 12.17 -9.84 -22.88
C TYR A 113 12.79 -11.01 -22.12
N LYS A 114 12.77 -12.23 -22.66
CA LYS A 114 13.22 -13.47 -22.00
C LYS A 114 14.61 -13.39 -21.37
N ASP A 115 15.52 -12.62 -21.97
CA ASP A 115 16.91 -12.49 -21.52
C ASP A 115 17.10 -11.35 -20.50
N LYS A 116 16.03 -10.60 -20.16
CA LYS A 116 16.02 -9.49 -19.19
C LYS A 116 15.22 -9.78 -17.93
N PHE A 117 14.59 -10.96 -17.83
CA PHE A 117 13.84 -11.33 -16.63
C PHE A 117 14.76 -11.66 -15.47
N ARG A 118 14.33 -11.26 -14.27
CA ARG A 118 14.87 -11.77 -13.01
C ARG A 118 14.54 -13.25 -12.87
N ASP A 119 15.41 -14.00 -12.22
CA ASP A 119 15.09 -15.37 -11.86
C ASP A 119 14.04 -15.41 -10.73
N PRO A 120 13.32 -16.54 -10.56
CA PRO A 120 12.30 -16.67 -9.51
C PRO A 120 12.78 -16.35 -8.10
N GLY A 121 14.03 -16.68 -7.75
CA GLY A 121 14.60 -16.38 -6.43
C GLY A 121 14.76 -14.89 -6.24
N GLN A 122 15.35 -14.20 -7.20
CA GLN A 122 15.44 -12.73 -7.19
C GLN A 122 14.07 -12.06 -7.06
N GLY A 123 13.05 -12.60 -7.74
CA GLY A 123 11.68 -12.09 -7.65
C GLY A 123 11.04 -12.26 -6.27
N THR A 124 11.50 -13.25 -5.48
CA THR A 124 10.99 -13.54 -4.13
C THR A 124 11.82 -12.94 -3.01
N ASP A 125 13.04 -12.43 -3.27
CA ASP A 125 13.93 -11.86 -2.24
C ASP A 125 13.22 -10.83 -1.35
N THR A 126 12.51 -9.88 -1.95
CA THR A 126 11.77 -8.86 -1.19
C THR A 126 10.61 -9.48 -0.41
N LEU A 127 9.93 -10.49 -0.95
CA LEU A 127 8.85 -11.20 -0.25
C LEU A 127 9.41 -11.94 0.97
N VAL A 128 10.53 -12.65 0.81
CA VAL A 128 11.19 -13.41 1.88
C VAL A 128 11.73 -12.47 2.94
N TYR A 129 12.37 -11.37 2.56
CA TYR A 129 12.78 -10.33 3.49
C TYR A 129 11.59 -9.83 4.30
N LEU A 130 10.50 -9.42 3.65
CA LEU A 130 9.29 -8.91 4.32
C LEU A 130 8.62 -9.97 5.21
N ALA A 131 8.67 -11.25 4.83
CA ALA A 131 8.10 -12.35 5.60
C ALA A 131 8.94 -12.73 6.84
N LEU A 132 10.26 -12.49 6.79
CA LEU A 132 11.21 -12.85 7.84
C LEU A 132 11.62 -11.68 8.74
N GLN A 133 11.27 -10.44 8.38
CA GLN A 133 11.47 -9.28 9.25
C GLN A 133 10.73 -9.50 10.57
N ALA A 134 11.48 -9.49 11.68
CA ALA A 134 10.89 -9.35 13.01
C ALA A 134 10.19 -7.99 13.12
N ASP A 135 9.15 -7.89 13.97
CA ASP A 135 8.26 -6.73 14.08
C ASP A 135 9.00 -5.40 13.89
N ILE A 136 8.53 -4.63 12.89
CA ILE A 136 9.05 -3.30 12.55
C ILE A 136 8.91 -2.31 13.73
N ASP A 137 8.17 -2.69 14.76
CA ASP A 137 8.07 -2.01 16.06
C ASP A 137 9.46 -1.68 16.66
N ALA A 138 10.48 -2.51 16.40
CA ALA A 138 11.86 -2.24 16.84
C ALA A 138 12.50 -1.01 16.15
N TYR A 139 12.06 -0.65 14.94
CA TYR A 139 12.56 0.50 14.18
C TYR A 139 11.81 1.80 14.50
N ILE A 140 10.62 1.71 15.10
CA ILE A 140 9.71 2.84 15.33
C ILE A 140 9.65 3.23 16.83
N SER A 141 10.32 2.48 17.71
CA SER A 141 10.38 2.80 19.15
C SER A 141 10.92 4.21 19.42
N PRO A 142 10.19 5.06 20.17
CA PRO A 142 10.64 6.37 20.57
C PRO A 142 11.55 6.25 21.80
N THR A 143 12.83 5.93 21.62
CA THR A 143 13.85 6.33 22.62
C THR A 143 15.17 6.64 21.90
N PRO A 144 15.73 7.85 22.07
CA PRO A 144 16.72 8.40 21.14
C PRO A 144 18.15 8.01 21.50
N GLN A 145 18.94 7.61 20.50
CA GLN A 145 20.35 8.03 20.30
C GLN A 145 20.88 7.41 19.00
N ILE A 146 20.67 8.09 17.87
CA ILE A 146 21.61 8.04 16.76
C ILE A 146 22.05 9.49 16.50
N PRO A 147 23.35 9.82 16.60
CA PRO A 147 23.81 11.17 16.35
C PRO A 147 23.43 11.59 14.93
N CYS A 148 22.85 12.77 14.79
CA CYS A 148 22.60 13.42 13.51
C CYS A 148 23.91 13.62 12.75
N THR A 149 24.36 12.64 11.96
CA THR A 149 25.38 12.88 10.93
C THR A 149 25.31 11.98 9.70
N GLU A 150 24.59 10.86 9.66
CA GLU A 150 24.54 10.04 8.44
C GLU A 150 23.17 9.39 8.24
N ALA A 151 22.25 10.12 7.63
CA ALA A 151 21.16 9.52 6.86
C ALA A 151 21.44 9.82 5.39
N VAL A 152 22.25 8.97 4.76
CA VAL A 152 22.59 9.05 3.34
C VAL A 152 22.26 7.72 2.66
N VAL A 153 21.14 7.76 1.92
CA VAL A 153 20.88 7.19 0.56
C VAL A 153 20.90 5.62 0.52
N THR A 154 20.26 4.88 -0.38
CA THR A 154 20.03 5.02 -1.82
C THR A 154 18.93 4.02 -2.25
N GLY A 155 18.20 4.25 -3.33
CA GLY A 155 18.64 3.76 -4.63
C GLY A 155 17.84 4.34 -5.81
N SER A 156 18.51 5.23 -6.53
CA SER A 156 18.39 5.32 -7.99
C SER A 156 19.30 4.24 -8.58
N LEU A 157 18.77 3.45 -9.52
CA LEU A 157 19.51 2.72 -10.55
C LEU A 157 18.54 2.57 -11.74
N VAL A 158 18.79 3.00 -12.98
CA VAL A 158 19.86 3.79 -13.64
C VAL A 158 19.21 4.39 -14.95
N PRO A 159 19.94 4.99 -15.92
CA PRO A 159 19.47 6.12 -16.73
C PRO A 159 18.34 5.82 -17.73
#